data_AF-A0A1Y4VFP2-F1
#
_entry.id   AF-A0A1Y4VFP2-F1
#
_cell.length_a   1.000
_cell.length_b   1.000
_cell.length_c   1.000
_cell.angle_alpha   90.00
_cell.angle_beta   90.00
_cell.angle_gamma   90.00
#
_symmetry.space_group_name_H-M   'P 1'
#
loop_
_entity.id
_entity.type
_entity.pdbx_description
1 polymer ?
#
loop_
_entity_poly.entity_id
_entity_poly.type
_entity_poly.pdbx_seq_one_letter_code
_entity_poly.pdbx_strand_id
1 'polypeptide(L)' 'MTEKLSPWCKRAKIAMIENDIAVKDLSAELEYNRSYISSVLNGRVISPPVRKRISDFLNISDADDDYD' A
#
# COMPACT_ATOMS: atom_id res chain seq x y z
N MET A 1 16.18 -13.51 -3.41
CA MET A 1 16.54 -12.08 -3.37
C MET A 1 15.42 -11.37 -2.63
N THR A 2 15.68 -10.80 -1.46
CA THR A 2 14.67 -9.97 -0.77
C THR A 2 14.74 -8.59 -1.41
N GLU A 3 13.91 -8.36 -2.43
CA GLU A 3 13.72 -7.03 -2.98
C GLU A 3 13.36 -6.08 -1.83
N LYS A 4 14.14 -5.00 -1.68
CA LYS A 4 13.85 -3.98 -0.67
C LYS A 4 12.50 -3.36 -1.02
N LEU A 5 11.54 -3.49 -0.12
CA LEU A 5 10.27 -2.77 -0.21
C LEU A 5 10.55 -1.28 -0.36
N SER A 6 9.83 -0.62 -1.27
CA SER A 6 9.89 0.83 -1.39
C SER A 6 9.49 1.50 -0.07
N PRO A 7 10.01 2.71 0.21
CA PRO A 7 9.56 3.56 1.30
C PRO A 7 8.03 3.62 1.43
N TRP A 8 7.30 3.81 0.32
CA TRP A 8 5.84 3.81 0.35
C TRP A 8 5.24 2.47 0.79
N CYS A 9 5.72 1.33 0.28
CA CYS A 9 5.22 0.02 0.69
C CYS A 9 5.40 -0.23 2.19
N LYS A 10 6.52 0.23 2.77
CA LYS A 10 6.77 0.16 4.21
C LYS A 10 5.78 1.03 4.98
N ARG A 11 5.62 2.29 4.54
CA ARG A 11 4.72 3.27 5.17
C ARG A 11 3.26 2.78 5.17
N ALA A 12 2.80 2.22 4.06
CA ALA A 12 1.47 1.62 3.94
C ALA A 12 1.28 0.46 4.93
N LYS A 13 2.25 -0.45 5.04
CA LYS A 13 2.17 -1.57 6.00
C LYS A 13 2.20 -1.11 7.46
N ILE A 14 2.98 -0.08 7.78
CA ILE A 14 3.01 0.52 9.12
C ILE A 14 1.65 1.13 9.45
N ALA A 15 1.10 1.97 8.57
CA ALA A 15 -0.21 2.60 8.76
C ALA A 15 -1.33 1.55 8.90
N MET A 16 -1.27 0.45 8.15
CA MET A 16 -2.20 -0.66 8.32
C MET A 16 -2.14 -1.28 9.72
N ILE A 17 -0.95 -1.46 10.29
CA ILE A 17 -0.78 -1.99 11.64
C ILE A 17 -1.26 -0.97 12.69
N GLU A 18 -0.91 0.31 12.52
CA GLU A 18 -1.30 1.37 13.45
C GLU A 18 -2.82 1.58 13.54
N ASN A 19 -3.54 1.33 12.43
CA ASN A 19 -4.99 1.48 12.36
C ASN A 19 -5.75 0.14 12.48
N ASP A 20 -5.08 -0.98 12.77
CA ASP A 20 -5.66 -2.33 12.80
C ASP A 20 -6.42 -2.71 11.51
N ILE A 21 -5.93 -2.25 10.36
CA ILE A 21 -6.52 -2.48 9.04
C ILE A 21 -5.85 -3.70 8.39
N ALA A 22 -6.64 -4.70 8.01
CA ALA A 22 -6.14 -5.83 7.24
C ALA A 22 -6.33 -5.63 5.74
N VAL A 23 -5.58 -6.42 4.94
CA VAL A 23 -5.68 -6.39 3.46
C VAL A 23 -7.11 -6.68 2.97
N LYS A 24 -7.90 -7.45 3.75
CA LYS A 24 -9.30 -7.74 3.43
C LYS A 24 -10.17 -6.48 3.49
N ASP A 25 -9.88 -5.56 4.41
CA ASP A 25 -10.66 -4.35 4.62
C ASP A 25 -10.38 -3.36 3.49
N LEU A 26 -9.11 -3.20 3.10
CA LEU A 26 -8.72 -2.47 1.88
C LEU A 26 -9.35 -3.06 0.61
N SER A 27 -9.40 -4.39 0.52
CA SER A 27 -9.99 -5.10 -0.62
C SER A 27 -11.49 -4.85 -0.73
N ALA A 28 -12.20 -4.87 0.41
CA ALA A 28 -13.63 -4.59 0.47
C ALA A 28 -13.93 -3.12 0.16
N GLU A 29 -13.20 -2.18 0.76
CA GLU A 29 -13.43 -0.75 0.58
C GLU A 29 -13.10 -0.29 -0.85
N LEU A 30 -11.98 -0.74 -1.41
CA LEU A 30 -11.50 -0.27 -2.71
C LEU A 30 -12.04 -1.09 -3.89
N GLU A 31 -12.89 -2.08 -3.61
CA GLU A 31 -13.49 -3.00 -4.59
C GLU A 31 -12.45 -3.74 -5.46
N TYR A 32 -11.26 -4.00 -4.90
CA TYR A 32 -10.20 -4.76 -5.57
C TYR A 32 -10.02 -6.12 -4.95
N ASN A 33 -9.52 -7.08 -5.71
CA ASN A 33 -9.20 -8.40 -5.17
C ASN A 33 -8.05 -8.33 -4.14
N ARG A 34 -8.17 -9.07 -3.04
CA ARG A 34 -7.17 -9.14 -1.97
C ARG A 34 -5.76 -9.48 -2.47
N SER A 35 -5.65 -10.39 -3.45
CA SER A 35 -4.35 -10.78 -4.03
C SER A 35 -3.71 -9.63 -4.81
N TYR A 36 -4.53 -8.80 -5.46
CA TYR A 36 -4.06 -7.63 -6.20
C TYR A 36 -3.57 -6.54 -5.24
N ILE A 37 -4.36 -6.19 -4.20
CA ILE A 37 -3.93 -5.25 -3.15
C ILE A 37 -2.64 -5.71 -2.48
N SER A 38 -2.54 -7.01 -2.13
CA SER A 38 -1.32 -7.59 -1.57
C SER A 38 -0.13 -7.42 -2.50
N SER A 39 -0.32 -7.62 -3.82
CA SER A 39 0.76 -7.47 -4.80
C SER A 39 1.24 -6.01 -4.89
N VAL A 40 0.33 -5.04 -4.79
CA VAL A 40 0.66 -3.60 -4.76
C VAL A 40 1.40 -3.23 -3.46
N LEU A 41 0.90 -3.65 -2.29
CA LEU A 41 1.52 -3.38 -0.98
C LEU A 41 2.91 -4.01 -0.83
N ASN A 42 3.19 -5.07 -1.59
CA ASN A 42 4.50 -5.73 -1.62
C ASN A 42 5.40 -5.24 -2.76
N GLY A 43 4.98 -4.22 -3.52
CA GLY A 43 5.76 -3.65 -4.62
C GLY A 43 5.90 -4.55 -5.85
N ARG A 44 5.18 -5.68 -5.92
CA ARG A 44 5.20 -6.60 -7.07
C ARG A 44 4.41 -6.06 -8.25
N VAL A 45 3.44 -5.20 -7.98
CA VAL A 45 2.61 -4.53 -8.98
C VAL A 45 2.69 -3.03 -8.74
N ILE A 46 3.16 -2.29 -9.74
CA ILE A 46 3.11 -0.82 -9.74
C ILE A 46 1.78 -0.39 -10.34
N SER A 47 0.88 0.15 -9.50
CA SER A 47 -0.39 0.69 -9.95
C SER A 47 -0.63 2.04 -9.28
N PRO A 48 -0.26 3.16 -9.93
CA PRO A 48 -0.48 4.51 -9.41
C PRO A 48 -1.93 4.79 -8.95
N PRO A 49 -3.00 4.41 -9.67
CA PRO A 49 -4.36 4.71 -9.21
C PRO A 49 -4.72 3.96 -7.93
N VAL A 50 -4.27 2.72 -7.79
CA VAL A 50 -4.55 1.89 -6.60
C VAL A 50 -3.68 2.35 -5.43
N ARG A 51 -2.41 2.67 -5.69
CA ARG A 51 -1.50 3.26 -4.71
C ARG A 51 -2.10 4.52 -4.10
N LYS A 52 -2.62 5.42 -4.94
CA LYS A 52 -3.27 6.64 -4.50
C LYS A 52 -4.49 6.35 -3.62
N ARG A 53 -5.40 5.48 -4.07
CA ARG A 53 -6.59 5.08 -3.28
C ARG A 53 -6.23 4.46 -1.92
N ILE A 54 -5.23 3.58 -1.86
CA ILE A 54 -4.73 3.02 -0.60
C ILE A 54 -4.16 4.12 0.28
N SER A 55 -3.43 5.06 -0.31
CA SER A 55 -2.81 6.17 0.42
C SER A 55 -3.85 7.12 1.00
N ASP A 56 -4.87 7.46 0.23
CA ASP A 56 -6.03 8.24 0.69
C ASP A 56 -6.75 7.53 1.84
N PHE A 57 -7.02 6.23 1.71
CA PHE A 57 -7.70 5.45 2.75
C PHE A 57 -6.89 5.35 4.05
N LEU A 58 -5.58 5.12 3.94
CA LEU A 58 -4.67 5.03 5.09
C LEU A 58 -4.20 6.41 5.60
N ASN A 59 -4.63 7.50 4.96
CA ASN A 59 -4.19 8.87 5.23
C ASN A 59 -2.65 9.02 5.28
N ILE A 60 -1.97 8.48 4.26
CA ILE A 60 -0.52 8.58 4.08
C ILE A 60 -0.15 9.26 2.76
N SER A 61 1.08 9.76 2.65
CA SER A 61 1.61 10.25 1.37
C SER A 61 1.82 9.10 0.38
N ASP A 62 1.32 9.27 -0.85
CA ASP A 62 1.56 8.35 -1.96
C ASP A 62 2.92 8.58 -2.63
N ALA A 63 3.68 9.62 -2.26
CA ALA A 63 5.03 9.84 -2.79
C ALA A 63 6.07 8.93 -2.11
N ASP A 64 7.01 8.44 -2.91
CA ASP A 64 8.28 7.92 -2.38
C ASP A 64 9.15 9.15 -2.19
N ASP A 65 9.31 9.59 -0.94
CA ASP A 65 10.10 10.77 -0.61
C ASP A 65 11.58 10.34 -0.70
N ASP A 66 12.13 10.41 -1.91
CA ASP A 66 13.54 10.25 -2.19
C ASP A 66 14.17 11.63 -1.99
N TYR A 67 14.56 11.94 -0.75
CA TYR A 67 15.44 13.07 -0.50
C TYR A 67 16.86 12.56 -0.71
N ASP A 68 17.48 13.06 -1.79
CA ASP A 68 18.85 12.85 -2.28
C ASP A 68 19.90 12.59 -1.19
#